data_AF-A0A1J0VPL8-F1
#
_entry.id   AF-A0A1J0VPL8-F1
#
_cell.length_a   1.000
_cell.length_b   1.000
_cell.length_c   1.000
_cell.angle_alpha   90.00
_cell.angle_beta   90.00
_cell.angle_gamma   90.00
#
_symmetry.space_group_name_H-M   'P 1'
#
loop_
_entity.id
_entity.type
_entity.pdbx_description
1 polymer ?
#
loop_
_entity_poly.entity_id
_entity_poly.type
_entity_poly.pdbx_seq_one_letter_code
_entity_poly.pdbx_strand_id
1 'polypeptide(L)'
;MSSFELEVIYEGRALTVFGVVVPGRGCLASAWLEGLPVQPQAQFRARLDRLTEVGFLRSPEEMRPLQCNGEPPVHEIKTRSGHRLYVIRSRQDWVATHGAVKPPDRKVCAQAERARGIWKEAQEQ
;
A
#
# COMPACT_ATOMS: atom_id res chain seq x y z
N MET A 1 13.72 18.48 -11.05
CA MET A 1 13.50 17.38 -10.10
C MET A 1 12.09 16.87 -10.34
N SER A 2 11.99 15.59 -10.66
CA SER A 2 10.79 14.75 -10.61
C SER A 2 9.74 15.07 -9.56
N SER A 3 8.80 16.00 -9.72
CA SER A 3 7.66 16.06 -8.78
C SER A 3 6.60 15.08 -9.26
N PHE A 4 6.61 13.86 -8.71
CA PHE A 4 5.56 12.89 -8.98
C PHE A 4 4.41 13.05 -7.99
N GLU A 5 3.20 12.77 -8.45
CA GLU A 5 1.97 13.08 -7.72
C GLU A 5 1.60 11.96 -6.74
N LEU A 6 1.28 12.37 -5.51
CA LEU A 6 0.78 11.52 -4.46
C LEU A 6 -0.55 12.07 -3.97
N GLU A 7 -1.52 11.18 -3.76
CA GLU A 7 -2.77 11.55 -3.10
C GLU A 7 -2.75 11.07 -1.65
N VAL A 8 -3.48 11.77 -0.77
CA VAL A 8 -3.65 11.32 0.62
C VAL A 8 -4.75 10.27 0.65
N ILE A 9 -4.41 9.04 1.03
CA ILE A 9 -5.39 7.97 1.27
C ILE A 9 -5.90 8.04 2.71
N TYR A 10 -4.98 8.14 3.67
CA TYR A 10 -5.28 8.27 5.09
C TYR A 10 -4.24 9.16 5.77
N GLU A 11 -4.68 10.10 6.58
CA GLU A 11 -3.83 10.98 7.37
C GLU A 11 -4.15 10.80 8.86
N GLY A 12 -3.12 10.84 9.69
CA GLY A 12 -3.26 10.79 11.14
C GLY A 12 -2.09 11.49 11.81
N ARG A 13 -2.11 11.53 13.15
CA ARG A 13 -1.13 12.33 13.90
C ARG A 13 0.33 11.88 13.77
N ALA A 14 0.58 10.60 13.53
CA ALA A 14 1.93 10.04 13.54
C ALA A 14 2.55 9.92 12.14
N LEU A 15 1.75 9.66 11.10
CA LEU A 15 2.20 9.56 9.71
C LEU A 15 1.02 9.65 8.74
N THR A 16 1.34 9.78 7.45
CA THR A 16 0.38 9.74 6.35
C THR A 16 0.59 8.49 5.50
N VAL A 17 -0.51 7.91 5.03
CA VAL A 17 -0.52 6.90 3.96
C VAL A 17 -0.97 7.58 2.68
N PHE A 18 -0.03 7.70 1.75
CA PHE A 18 -0.27 8.23 0.42
C PHE A 18 -0.63 7.12 -0.56
N GLY A 19 -1.31 7.48 -1.65
CA GLY A 19 -1.47 6.66 -2.84
C GLY A 19 -0.58 7.17 -3.97
N VAL A 20 0.05 6.25 -4.72
CA VAL A 20 0.73 6.64 -5.97
C VAL A 20 -0.30 7.03 -7.02
N VAL A 21 -0.21 8.25 -7.56
CA VAL A 21 -1.00 8.67 -8.71
C VAL A 21 -0.21 8.38 -9.98
N VAL A 22 -0.82 7.60 -10.88
CA VAL A 22 -0.23 7.31 -12.20
C VAL A 22 -1.01 8.05 -13.28
N PRO A 23 -0.36 8.82 -14.17
CA PRO A 23 -1.04 9.54 -15.24
C PRO A 23 -1.92 8.62 -16.08
N GLY A 24 -3.13 9.10 -16.38
CA GLY A 24 -4.12 8.34 -17.15
C GLY A 24 -4.73 7.14 -16.42
N ARG A 25 -4.21 6.74 -15.25
CA ARG A 25 -4.76 5.65 -14.42
C ARG A 25 -5.25 6.08 -13.05
N GLY A 26 -4.88 7.28 -12.59
CA GLY A 26 -5.19 7.78 -11.25
C GLY A 26 -4.47 6.97 -10.17
N CYS A 27 -5.00 7.00 -8.94
CA CYS A 27 -4.49 6.15 -7.88
C CYS A 27 -5.16 4.79 -7.83
N LEU A 28 -4.41 3.77 -8.21
CA LEU A 28 -4.87 2.38 -8.22
C LEU A 28 -5.20 1.86 -6.82
N ALA A 29 -4.50 2.35 -5.79
CA ALA A 29 -4.72 1.91 -4.41
C ALA A 29 -6.05 2.43 -3.85
N SER A 30 -6.36 3.73 -4.04
CA SER A 30 -7.63 4.30 -3.57
C SER A 30 -8.82 3.74 -4.33
N ALA A 31 -8.78 3.72 -5.66
CA ALA A 31 -9.84 3.14 -6.47
C ALA A 31 -10.13 1.67 -6.09
N TRP A 32 -9.09 0.90 -5.75
CA TRP A 32 -9.27 -0.46 -5.26
C TRP A 32 -9.90 -0.51 -3.87
N LEU A 33 -9.44 0.31 -2.91
CA LEU A 33 -10.01 0.38 -1.57
C LEU A 33 -11.51 0.75 -1.61
N GLU A 34 -11.88 1.73 -2.43
CA GLU A 34 -13.27 2.16 -2.64
C GLU A 34 -14.15 1.08 -3.29
N GLY A 35 -13.56 0.23 -4.14
CA GLY A 35 -14.26 -0.87 -4.81
C GLY A 35 -14.45 -2.13 -3.95
N LEU A 36 -13.89 -2.19 -2.74
CA LEU A 36 -14.00 -3.36 -1.87
C LEU A 36 -15.40 -3.53 -1.24
N PRO A 37 -15.80 -4.76 -0.88
CA PRO A 37 -16.96 -4.96 -0.02
C PRO A 37 -16.81 -4.28 1.35
N VAL A 38 -17.93 -3.98 2.01
CA VAL A 38 -17.98 -3.24 3.28
C VAL A 38 -17.07 -3.84 4.35
N GLN A 39 -17.03 -5.18 4.48
CA GLN A 39 -16.24 -5.85 5.50
C GLN A 39 -14.71 -5.64 5.34
N PRO A 40 -14.07 -5.92 4.19
CA PRO A 40 -12.66 -5.58 3.98
C PRO A 40 -12.37 -4.08 4.07
N GLN A 41 -13.27 -3.20 3.62
CA GLN A 41 -13.10 -1.75 3.79
C GLN A 41 -12.98 -1.35 5.25
N ALA A 42 -13.91 -1.81 6.11
CA ALA A 42 -13.87 -1.53 7.54
C ALA A 42 -12.59 -2.06 8.20
N GLN A 43 -12.09 -3.22 7.77
CA GLN A 43 -10.83 -3.76 8.27
C GLN A 43 -9.63 -2.91 7.85
N PHE A 44 -9.55 -2.50 6.58
CA PHE A 44 -8.48 -1.61 6.13
C PHE A 44 -8.53 -0.27 6.85
N ARG A 45 -9.71 0.33 7.00
CA ARG A 45 -9.90 1.56 7.79
C ARG A 45 -9.32 1.41 9.19
N ALA A 46 -9.70 0.37 9.93
CA ALA A 46 -9.16 0.12 11.27
C ALA A 46 -7.63 -0.11 11.28
N ARG A 47 -7.05 -0.68 10.22
CA ARG A 47 -5.59 -0.81 10.08
C ARG A 47 -4.91 0.52 9.81
N LEU A 48 -5.46 1.29 8.87
CA LEU A 48 -4.91 2.57 8.46
C LEU A 48 -5.02 3.59 9.59
N ASP A 49 -6.18 3.68 10.27
CA ASP A 49 -6.38 4.50 11.46
C ASP A 49 -5.30 4.22 12.52
N ARG A 50 -5.09 2.93 12.84
CA ARG A 50 -4.05 2.56 13.82
C ARG A 50 -2.65 2.91 13.32
N LEU A 51 -2.37 2.65 12.05
CA LEU A 51 -1.06 2.89 11.45
C LEU A 51 -0.74 4.40 11.43
N THR A 52 -1.70 5.25 11.07
CA THR A 52 -1.51 6.71 10.95
C THR A 52 -1.58 7.43 12.29
N GLU A 53 -2.34 6.92 13.27
CA GLU A 53 -2.41 7.51 14.62
C GLU A 53 -1.26 7.09 15.54
N VAL A 54 -0.82 5.83 15.44
CA VAL A 54 0.18 5.26 16.36
C VAL A 54 1.56 5.15 15.70
N GLY A 55 1.61 5.07 14.37
CA GLY A 55 2.85 4.96 13.59
C GLY A 55 3.28 3.53 13.25
N PHE A 56 2.58 2.50 13.73
CA PHE A 56 2.92 1.10 13.45
C PHE A 56 1.72 0.13 13.52
N LEU A 57 1.88 -1.03 12.87
CA LEU A 57 1.06 -2.22 13.04
C LEU A 57 1.95 -3.33 13.62
N ARG A 58 1.64 -3.83 14.84
CA ARG A 58 2.55 -4.71 15.61
C ARG A 58 2.58 -6.15 15.13
N SER A 59 1.48 -6.63 14.56
CA SER A 59 1.34 -8.04 14.24
C SER A 59 1.70 -8.32 12.78
N PRO A 60 2.50 -9.36 12.50
CA PRO A 60 2.75 -9.83 11.14
C PRO A 60 1.48 -10.21 10.37
N GLU A 61 0.38 -10.49 11.07
CA GLU A 61 -0.95 -10.74 10.48
C GLU A 61 -1.67 -9.47 10.04
N GLU A 62 -1.12 -8.30 10.35
CA GLU A 62 -1.65 -6.99 10.01
C GLU A 62 -0.76 -6.27 9.01
N MET A 63 0.56 -6.37 9.21
CA MET A 63 1.55 -5.81 8.30
C MET A 63 2.83 -6.62 8.34
N ARG A 64 3.46 -6.86 7.18
CA ARG A 64 4.82 -7.40 7.14
C ARG A 64 5.58 -6.95 5.89
N PRO A 65 6.93 -6.90 5.95
CA PRO A 65 7.75 -6.80 4.74
C PRO A 65 7.62 -8.08 3.90
N LEU A 66 7.63 -7.92 2.58
CA LEU A 66 7.74 -9.01 1.63
C LEU A 66 9.21 -9.41 1.49
N GLN A 67 9.48 -10.72 1.63
CA GLN A 67 10.82 -11.30 1.48
C GLN A 67 11.13 -11.57 0.00
N CYS A 68 11.21 -10.50 -0.79
CA CYS A 68 11.44 -10.55 -2.23
C CYS A 68 12.56 -9.57 -2.61
N ASN A 69 13.56 -10.04 -3.35
CA ASN A 69 14.71 -9.24 -3.77
C ASN A 69 14.30 -7.96 -4.51
N GLY A 70 15.06 -6.88 -4.32
CA GLY A 70 14.89 -5.60 -5.01
C GLY A 70 14.54 -4.44 -4.08
N GLU A 71 14.68 -3.22 -4.60
CA GLU A 71 14.45 -1.97 -3.87
C GLU A 71 13.39 -1.11 -4.60
N PRO A 72 12.60 -0.29 -3.87
CA PRO A 72 12.52 -0.22 -2.41
C PRO A 72 11.84 -1.47 -1.77
N PRO A 73 11.92 -1.65 -0.44
CA PRO A 73 11.27 -2.77 0.24
C PRO A 73 9.76 -2.59 0.24
N VAL A 74 9.04 -3.64 -0.16
CA VAL A 74 7.57 -3.65 -0.22
C VAL A 74 7.02 -4.32 1.01
N HIS A 75 5.99 -3.72 1.61
CA HIS A 75 5.23 -4.30 2.70
C HIS A 75 3.80 -4.60 2.24
N GLU A 76 3.15 -5.55 2.89
CA GLU A 76 1.72 -5.79 2.72
C GLU A 76 0.98 -5.45 4.02
N ILE A 77 -0.10 -4.67 3.91
CA ILE A 77 -1.12 -4.51 4.95
C ILE A 77 -2.22 -5.52 4.66
N LYS A 78 -2.64 -6.26 5.69
CA LYS A 78 -3.47 -7.45 5.57
C LYS A 78 -4.83 -7.26 6.22
N THR A 79 -5.86 -7.78 5.56
CA THR A 79 -7.16 -8.05 6.18
C THR A 79 -7.33 -9.54 6.48
N ARG A 80 -8.22 -9.84 7.43
CA ARG A 80 -8.66 -11.22 7.74
C ARG A 80 -9.52 -11.80 6.61
N SER A 81 -10.19 -10.96 5.85
CA SER A 81 -10.96 -11.35 4.66
C SER A 81 -10.08 -11.68 3.45
N GLY A 82 -8.76 -11.83 3.61
CA GLY A 82 -7.87 -12.26 2.56
C GLY A 82 -7.51 -11.19 1.53
N HIS A 83 -7.59 -9.90 1.88
CA HIS A 83 -7.16 -8.80 1.02
C HIS A 83 -5.81 -8.25 1.48
N ARG A 84 -5.04 -7.72 0.53
CA ARG A 84 -3.68 -7.19 0.72
C ARG A 84 -3.56 -5.83 0.04
N LEU A 85 -3.05 -4.85 0.77
CA LEU A 85 -2.65 -3.55 0.25
C LEU A 85 -1.13 -3.48 0.25
N TYR A 86 -0.51 -3.23 -0.90
CA TYR A 86 0.94 -3.19 -1.05
C TYR A 86 1.46 -1.76 -0.91
N VAL A 87 2.37 -1.56 0.04
CA VAL A 87 2.90 -0.25 0.40
C VAL A 87 4.43 -0.24 0.37
N ILE A 88 5.00 0.91 0.03
CA ILE A 88 6.43 1.19 0.07
C ILE A 88 6.68 2.20 1.18
N ARG A 89 7.78 2.02 1.94
CA ARG A 89 8.19 2.98 2.95
C ARG A 89 8.82 4.20 2.27
N SER A 90 8.34 5.41 2.58
CA SER A 90 8.93 6.66 2.14
C SER A 90 9.19 7.56 3.35
N ARG A 91 10.43 7.57 3.85
CA ARG A 91 10.82 8.26 5.10
C ARG A 91 9.95 7.83 6.28
N GLN A 92 9.13 8.74 6.82
CA GLN A 92 8.21 8.50 7.93
C GLN A 92 6.88 7.90 7.47
N ASP A 93 6.53 8.12 6.20
CA ASP A 93 5.24 7.82 5.62
C ASP A 93 5.24 6.50 4.85
N TRP A 94 4.04 6.10 4.43
CA TRP A 94 3.83 4.93 3.58
C TRP A 94 3.17 5.35 2.27
N VAL A 95 3.55 4.68 1.19
CA VAL A 95 2.95 4.92 -0.12
C VAL A 95 2.33 3.63 -0.63
N ALA A 96 1.01 3.59 -0.73
CA ALA A 96 0.25 2.51 -1.31
C ALA A 96 0.30 2.56 -2.84
N THR A 97 0.58 1.39 -3.43
CA THR A 97 0.71 1.26 -4.90
C THR A 97 -0.55 0.64 -5.51
N HIS A 98 -1.03 -0.45 -4.91
CA HIS A 98 -2.21 -1.18 -5.35
C HIS A 98 -2.65 -2.18 -4.28
N GLY A 99 -3.84 -2.76 -4.46
CA GLY A 99 -4.28 -3.90 -3.66
C GLY A 99 -4.62 -5.13 -4.50
N ALA A 100 -4.79 -6.25 -3.82
CA ALA A 100 -5.19 -7.52 -4.40
C ALA A 100 -5.87 -8.43 -3.36
N VAL A 101 -6.64 -9.40 -3.83
CA VAL A 101 -6.95 -10.60 -3.04
C VAL A 101 -5.67 -11.41 -2.84
N LYS A 102 -5.54 -12.09 -1.69
CA LYS A 102 -4.36 -12.85 -1.29
C LYS A 102 -3.87 -13.70 -2.47
N PRO A 103 -2.69 -13.39 -3.04
CA PRO A 103 -2.17 -14.15 -4.15
C PRO A 103 -1.70 -15.53 -3.66
N PRO A 104 -1.59 -16.52 -4.56
CA PRO A 104 -0.82 -17.73 -4.29
C PRO A 104 0.63 -17.37 -3.93
N ASP A 105 1.29 -18.19 -3.11
CA ASP A 105 2.65 -17.89 -2.60
C ASP A 105 3.66 -17.64 -3.72
N ARG A 106 3.59 -18.42 -4.81
CA ARG A 106 4.42 -18.24 -6.02
C ARG A 106 4.24 -16.89 -6.75
N LYS A 107 3.20 -16.13 -6.41
CA LYS A 107 2.89 -14.81 -7.00
C LYS A 107 3.15 -13.66 -6.04
N VAL A 108 3.59 -13.92 -4.80
CA VAL A 108 3.88 -12.85 -3.82
C VAL A 108 4.98 -11.92 -4.34
N CYS A 109 6.08 -12.44 -4.87
CA CYS A 109 7.14 -11.59 -5.40
C CYS A 109 6.76 -10.84 -6.68
N ALA A 110 5.84 -11.38 -7.48
CA ALA A 110 5.28 -10.64 -8.61
C ALA A 110 4.47 -9.40 -8.16
N GLN A 111 3.84 -9.42 -6.98
CA GLN A 111 3.18 -8.23 -6.42
C GLN A 111 4.19 -7.22 -5.91
N ALA A 112 5.31 -7.67 -5.33
CA ALA A 112 6.41 -6.79 -4.93
C ALA A 112 7.05 -6.10 -6.14
N GLU A 113 7.35 -6.85 -7.21
CA GLU A 113 7.85 -6.32 -8.47
C GLU A 113 6.87 -5.31 -9.08
N ARG A 114 5.57 -5.63 -9.08
CA ARG A 114 4.53 -4.71 -9.54
C ARG A 114 4.49 -3.41 -8.73
N ALA A 115 4.57 -3.49 -7.41
CA ALA A 115 4.57 -2.31 -6.55
C ALA A 115 5.77 -1.40 -6.89
N ARG A 116 6.96 -1.97 -7.06
CA ARG A 116 8.16 -1.23 -7.48
C ARG A 116 8.02 -0.65 -8.88
N GLY A 117 7.41 -1.38 -9.81
CA GLY A 117 7.11 -0.90 -11.16
C GLY A 117 6.20 0.33 -11.16
N ILE A 118 5.09 0.28 -10.40
CA ILE A 118 4.18 1.43 -10.24
C ILE A 118 4.90 2.63 -9.62
N TRP A 119 5.70 2.38 -8.59
CA TRP A 119 6.48 3.44 -7.93
C TRP A 119 7.49 4.09 -8.89
N LYS A 120 8.26 3.28 -9.61
CA LYS A 120 9.23 3.75 -10.60
C LYS A 120 8.56 4.54 -11.73
N GLU A 121 7.46 4.01 -12.26
CA GLU A 121 6.68 4.67 -13.32
C GLU A 121 6.18 6.05 -12.88
N ALA A 122 5.80 6.23 -11.62
CA ALA A 122 5.45 7.55 -11.10
C ALA A 122 6.67 8.48 -11.02
N GLN A 123 7.84 7.98 -10.61
CA GLN A 123 9.04 8.79 -10.39
C GLN A 123 9.78 9.25 -11.67
N GLU A 124 9.70 8.48 -12.75
CA GLU A 124 10.45 8.73 -14.00
C GLU A 124 9.84 9.82 -14.90
N GLN A 125 8.81 10.53 -14.42
CA GLN A 125 8.07 11.54 -15.17
C GLN A 125 8.56 12.95 -14.93
#